data_AF-A0A974ARQ7-F1
#
_entry.id   AF-A0A974ARQ7-F1
#
_cell.length_a   1.000
_cell.length_b   1.000
_cell.length_c   1.000
_cell.angle_alpha   90.00
_cell.angle_beta   90.00
_cell.angle_gamma   90.00
#
_symmetry.space_group_name_H-M   'P 1'
#
loop_
_entity.id
_entity.type
_entity.pdbx_description
1 polymer ?
#
loop_
_entity_poly.entity_id
_entity_poly.type
_entity_poly.pdbx_seq_one_letter_code
_entity_poly.pdbx_strand_id
1 'polypeptide(L)'
;MPITLPWQSPPSRRTPLRRRWAALVVLPLALLAAAAAAETPALAPGQTWSVDGDFAKKAKDEAPRTRARMNLSGAACAPAKPRFASCLIVNDEKKYAQFFSIEKKTLRPGALIRLTAKDVKGDPDAEGAAFADGFFYVIGSHGRTRFGDAEGSARFVVLRFPTDKRGRPSFAVSEDDVVGVAASTRLSEAMREADGVGPYFDKPLDQNGVNIEGLAVKDGRMHLGFRGPSVDGQAFILSVDADAAFTPDKPLHPKLARLPLGPTTGIRDLAAVQDGLVLLTGPVNDQAVTPALWHWADKTGTLTPLGLLLPPQNLPAGAKAETVLVLHDAAGKPLRLLILYDGAENGFPTEYRVRR
;
A
#
# COMPACT_ATOMS: atom_id res chain seq x y z
N MET A 1 39.60 -63.80 70.69
CA MET A 1 40.91 -64.22 71.21
C MET A 1 41.92 -64.14 70.08
N PRO A 2 43.16 -63.73 70.41
CA PRO A 2 43.97 -62.74 69.69
C PRO A 2 44.70 -63.39 68.51
N ILE A 3 45.35 -62.63 67.61
CA ILE A 3 46.81 -62.47 67.53
C ILE A 3 47.04 -61.64 66.24
N THR A 4 47.32 -60.34 66.35
CA THR A 4 48.65 -59.69 66.26
C THR A 4 49.39 -59.89 64.92
N LEU A 5 49.55 -58.78 64.18
CA LEU A 5 50.80 -58.21 63.60
C LEU A 5 51.71 -59.14 62.73
N PRO A 6 52.79 -58.66 62.08
CA PRO A 6 53.12 -57.34 61.53
C PRO A 6 53.63 -57.41 60.05
N TRP A 7 53.74 -56.23 59.44
CA TRP A 7 54.90 -55.69 58.70
C TRP A 7 55.95 -56.67 58.10
N GLN A 8 56.22 -56.57 56.79
CA GLN A 8 57.55 -56.30 56.20
C GLN A 8 57.53 -56.26 54.65
N SER A 9 58.42 -55.43 54.12
CA SER A 9 58.50 -54.93 52.73
C SER A 9 59.49 -55.74 51.84
N PRO A 10 59.80 -55.30 50.60
CA PRO A 10 59.41 -55.85 49.30
C PRO A 10 60.50 -56.74 48.64
N PRO A 11 60.31 -57.23 47.40
CA PRO A 11 60.96 -56.52 46.29
C PRO A 11 60.22 -56.55 44.93
N SER A 12 60.80 -55.79 44.03
CA SER A 12 60.39 -55.37 42.69
C SER A 12 60.12 -56.48 41.65
N ARG A 13 59.11 -56.26 40.78
CA ARG A 13 59.21 -55.95 39.32
C ARG A 13 58.03 -56.52 38.52
N ARG A 14 57.65 -55.71 37.52
CA ARG A 14 56.91 -56.01 36.26
C ARG A 14 55.37 -55.94 36.29
N THR A 15 54.92 -54.88 35.60
CA THR A 15 53.65 -54.60 34.87
C THR A 15 52.67 -55.77 34.67
N PRO A 16 51.36 -55.51 34.81
CA PRO A 16 50.58 -55.24 33.59
C PRO A 16 49.46 -54.18 33.71
N LEU A 17 49.16 -53.60 32.55
CA LEU A 17 47.89 -53.01 32.09
C LEU A 17 46.85 -52.57 33.14
N ARG A 18 46.69 -51.25 33.30
CA ARG A 18 45.40 -50.65 33.68
C ARG A 18 44.95 -49.67 32.60
N ARG A 19 43.92 -50.10 31.87
CA ARG A 19 43.07 -49.27 31.01
C ARG A 19 42.60 -48.05 31.82
N ARG A 20 43.13 -46.87 31.51
CA ARG A 20 42.51 -45.61 31.94
C ARG A 20 41.32 -45.38 31.03
N TRP A 21 40.13 -45.57 31.58
CA TRP A 21 38.89 -45.06 30.99
C TRP A 21 38.94 -43.53 31.09
N ALA A 22 39.46 -42.88 30.06
CA ALA A 22 39.15 -41.49 29.82
C ALA A 22 37.73 -41.47 29.25
N ALA A 23 36.76 -41.11 30.09
CA ALA A 23 35.43 -40.77 29.62
C ALA A 23 35.55 -39.51 28.76
N LEU A 24 35.72 -39.70 27.45
CA LEU A 24 35.48 -38.67 26.46
C LEU A 24 34.00 -38.36 26.50
N VAL A 25 33.63 -37.34 27.27
CA VAL A 25 32.34 -36.66 27.12
C VAL A 25 32.40 -35.98 25.76
N VAL A 26 31.96 -36.69 24.73
CA VAL A 26 31.63 -36.09 23.45
C VAL A 26 30.36 -35.28 23.70
N LEU A 27 30.51 -34.00 24.05
CA LEU A 27 29.40 -33.06 23.93
C LEU A 27 29.01 -33.04 22.45
N PRO A 28 27.77 -33.39 22.08
CA PRO A 28 27.32 -33.12 20.73
C PRO A 28 27.30 -31.60 20.58
N LEU A 29 28.20 -31.07 19.75
CA LEU A 29 28.12 -29.70 19.29
C LEU A 29 26.83 -29.61 18.46
N ALA A 30 25.74 -29.24 19.12
CA ALA A 30 24.53 -28.84 18.43
C ALA A 30 24.88 -27.57 17.65
N LEU A 31 25.15 -27.73 16.36
CA LEU A 31 25.22 -26.64 15.40
C LEU A 31 23.83 -26.00 15.38
N LEU A 32 23.63 -24.99 16.23
CA LEU A 32 22.57 -24.02 16.10
C LEU A 32 22.83 -23.28 14.80
N ALA A 33 22.25 -23.78 13.70
CA ALA A 33 22.08 -23.01 12.49
C ALA A 33 21.16 -21.83 12.84
N ALA A 34 21.74 -20.70 13.19
CA ALA A 34 21.01 -19.44 13.23
C ALA A 34 20.49 -19.22 11.82
N ALA A 35 19.18 -19.34 11.63
CA ALA A 35 18.54 -18.89 10.41
C ALA A 35 18.83 -17.39 10.31
N ALA A 36 19.72 -17.00 9.42
CA ALA A 36 19.93 -15.60 9.09
C ALA A 36 18.58 -15.09 8.57
N ALA A 37 17.92 -14.23 9.35
CA ALA A 37 16.76 -13.50 8.87
C ALA A 37 17.25 -12.69 7.68
N ALA A 38 16.76 -13.03 6.48
CA ALA A 38 17.10 -12.28 5.28
C ALA A 38 16.63 -10.83 5.48
N GLU A 39 17.57 -9.89 5.48
CA GLU A 39 17.23 -8.47 5.55
C GLU A 39 16.37 -8.08 4.35
N THR A 40 15.30 -7.32 4.60
CA THR A 40 14.47 -6.76 3.54
C THR A 40 15.35 -5.88 2.63
N PRO A 41 15.41 -6.14 1.31
CA PRO A 41 16.33 -5.44 0.44
C PRO A 41 15.96 -3.95 0.32
N ALA A 42 16.97 -3.09 0.18
CA ALA A 42 16.76 -1.69 -0.19
C ALA A 42 16.59 -1.56 -1.72
N LEU A 43 15.53 -0.88 -2.14
CA LEU A 43 15.19 -0.61 -3.53
C LEU A 43 15.71 0.78 -3.90
N ALA A 44 16.70 0.80 -4.78
CA ALA A 44 17.21 2.04 -5.34
C ALA A 44 16.21 2.63 -6.35
N PRO A 45 16.03 3.97 -6.36
CA PRO A 45 15.26 4.66 -7.38
C PRO A 45 15.90 4.44 -8.75
N GLY A 46 15.06 4.23 -9.75
CA GLY A 46 15.45 3.98 -11.13
C GLY A 46 15.69 5.26 -11.93
N GLN A 47 15.52 5.14 -13.24
CA GLN A 47 15.75 6.22 -14.20
C GLN A 47 14.76 7.38 -14.02
N THR A 48 15.19 8.58 -14.41
CA THR A 48 14.39 9.82 -14.40
C THR A 48 13.14 9.70 -15.28
N TRP A 49 12.02 10.21 -14.75
CA TRP A 49 10.77 10.44 -15.47
C TRP A 49 10.52 11.93 -15.59
N SER A 50 9.68 12.32 -16.54
CA SER A 50 9.23 13.70 -16.70
C SER A 50 7.71 13.78 -16.74
N VAL A 51 7.21 14.98 -16.48
CA VAL A 51 5.81 15.34 -16.74
C VAL A 51 5.83 16.45 -17.77
N ASP A 52 5.08 16.27 -18.86
CA ASP A 52 4.94 17.28 -19.92
C ASP A 52 3.63 18.03 -19.71
N GLY A 53 3.74 19.23 -19.15
CA GLY A 53 2.64 20.01 -18.57
C GLY A 53 2.51 19.77 -17.07
N ASP A 54 1.39 20.21 -16.50
CA ASP A 54 1.11 20.10 -15.07
C ASP A 54 -0.18 19.33 -14.81
N PHE A 55 -0.14 18.48 -13.80
CA PHE A 55 -1.36 18.06 -13.13
C PHE A 55 -1.93 19.29 -12.42
N ALA A 56 -2.95 19.89 -13.00
CA ALA A 56 -3.58 21.11 -12.51
C ALA A 56 -4.90 21.37 -13.24
N LYS A 57 -5.79 22.11 -12.58
CA LYS A 57 -6.86 22.83 -13.27
C LYS A 57 -6.29 24.11 -13.87
N LYS A 58 -6.51 24.34 -15.17
CA LYS A 58 -6.12 25.60 -15.82
C LYS A 58 -6.94 26.74 -15.20
N ALA A 59 -6.29 27.62 -14.45
CA ALA A 59 -6.92 28.85 -13.97
C ALA A 59 -7.03 29.87 -15.13
N LYS A 60 -8.13 30.63 -15.18
CA LYS A 60 -8.32 31.67 -16.20
C LYS A 60 -7.47 32.93 -15.95
N ASP A 61 -7.09 33.18 -14.70
CA ASP A 61 -6.54 34.48 -14.27
C ASP A 61 -5.21 34.42 -13.49
N GLU A 62 -4.50 33.29 -13.48
CA GLU A 62 -3.22 33.17 -12.75
C GLU A 62 -2.01 33.28 -13.69
N ALA A 63 -1.31 34.42 -13.59
CA ALA A 63 0.08 34.54 -13.97
C ALA A 63 0.94 34.58 -12.69
N PRO A 64 1.93 33.68 -12.51
CA PRO A 64 2.44 32.72 -13.48
C PRO A 64 1.64 31.40 -13.51
N ARG A 65 1.66 30.80 -14.70
CA ARG A 65 0.95 29.62 -15.21
C ARG A 65 0.89 28.48 -14.18
N THR A 66 -0.33 28.03 -13.84
CA THR A 66 -0.67 26.78 -13.13
C THR A 66 0.39 26.23 -12.17
N ARG A 67 0.19 26.36 -10.85
CA ARG A 67 1.02 25.59 -9.90
C ARG A 67 0.68 24.10 -10.05
N ALA A 68 1.69 23.31 -10.41
CA ALA A 68 1.61 21.85 -10.41
C ALA A 68 1.03 21.35 -9.08
N ARG A 69 0.17 20.35 -9.16
CA ARG A 69 -0.37 19.70 -7.96
C ARG A 69 0.75 19.01 -7.23
N MET A 70 0.70 19.13 -5.91
CA MET A 70 1.62 18.47 -4.99
C MET A 70 0.91 17.38 -4.19
N ASN A 71 -0.42 17.31 -4.27
CA ASN A 71 -1.29 16.42 -3.52
C ASN A 71 -1.93 15.36 -4.43
N LEU A 72 -1.06 14.57 -5.06
CA LEU A 72 -1.44 13.48 -5.95
C LEU A 72 -1.44 12.17 -5.16
N SER A 73 -2.62 11.62 -4.97
CA SER A 73 -2.87 10.33 -4.31
C SER A 73 -3.44 9.37 -5.36
N GLY A 74 -3.15 8.07 -5.29
CA GLY A 74 -3.76 7.00 -6.09
C GLY A 74 -3.79 7.16 -7.64
N ALA A 75 -3.25 6.18 -8.36
CA ALA A 75 -3.34 6.17 -9.82
C ALA A 75 -3.62 4.78 -10.41
N ALA A 76 -4.42 4.74 -11.47
CA ALA A 76 -4.71 3.52 -12.20
C ALA A 76 -4.73 3.75 -13.71
N CYS A 77 -4.44 2.70 -14.47
CA CYS A 77 -4.53 2.73 -15.93
C CYS A 77 -5.44 1.63 -16.44
N ALA A 78 -6.28 1.98 -17.41
CA ALA A 78 -7.03 1.01 -18.18
C ALA A 78 -6.08 0.17 -19.08
N PRO A 79 -6.42 -1.09 -19.41
CA PRO A 79 -5.67 -1.93 -20.34
C PRO A 79 -5.89 -1.50 -21.80
N ALA A 80 -5.65 -0.22 -22.09
CA ALA A 80 -5.83 0.40 -23.40
C ALA A 80 -4.73 -0.03 -24.40
N LYS A 81 -5.00 0.20 -25.69
CA LYS A 81 -4.00 0.12 -26.77
C LYS A 81 -3.91 1.49 -27.45
N PRO A 82 -2.72 2.16 -27.46
CA PRO A 82 -1.48 1.75 -26.81
C PRO A 82 -1.59 1.68 -25.28
N ARG A 83 -0.72 0.87 -24.64
CA ARG A 83 -0.70 0.74 -23.16
C ARG A 83 -0.49 2.13 -22.55
N PHE A 84 -1.22 2.41 -21.48
CA PHE A 84 -1.20 3.72 -20.78
C PHE A 84 -1.75 4.91 -21.60
N ALA A 85 -2.56 4.66 -22.63
CA ALA A 85 -3.28 5.73 -23.31
C ALA A 85 -4.42 6.33 -22.48
N SER A 86 -4.87 5.63 -21.43
CA SER A 86 -5.91 6.11 -20.52
C SER A 86 -5.57 5.69 -19.10
N CYS A 87 -5.12 6.66 -18.32
CA CYS A 87 -4.88 6.54 -16.89
C CYS A 87 -5.62 7.64 -16.16
N LEU A 88 -5.91 7.41 -14.89
CA LEU A 88 -6.57 8.34 -13.98
C LEU A 88 -5.68 8.49 -12.75
N ILE A 89 -5.48 9.72 -12.32
CA ILE A 89 -4.89 10.05 -11.03
C ILE A 89 -5.87 10.89 -10.21
N VAL A 90 -5.94 10.64 -8.92
CA VAL A 90 -6.76 11.45 -8.02
C VAL A 90 -5.93 12.52 -7.35
N ASN A 91 -6.60 13.58 -6.91
CA ASN A 91 -5.97 14.69 -6.23
C ASN A 91 -6.70 14.82 -4.90
N ASP A 92 -5.94 14.81 -3.82
CA ASP A 92 -6.49 15.07 -2.50
C ASP A 92 -7.10 16.49 -2.46
N GLU A 93 -8.10 16.71 -1.63
CA GLU A 93 -8.80 17.99 -1.44
C GLU A 93 -9.36 18.61 -2.75
N LYS A 94 -9.65 17.80 -3.78
CA LYS A 94 -10.24 18.27 -5.05
C LYS A 94 -11.46 17.47 -5.44
N LYS A 95 -12.45 18.19 -5.96
CA LYS A 95 -13.69 17.62 -6.52
C LYS A 95 -13.52 16.98 -7.90
N TYR A 96 -12.29 16.77 -8.36
CA TYR A 96 -12.01 16.26 -9.70
C TYR A 96 -10.86 15.25 -9.65
N ALA A 97 -10.84 14.35 -10.63
CA ALA A 97 -9.67 13.55 -10.98
C ALA A 97 -9.14 14.00 -12.34
N GLN A 98 -7.91 13.63 -12.66
CA GLN A 98 -7.28 14.00 -13.92
C GLN A 98 -6.89 12.77 -14.71
N PHE A 99 -7.33 12.70 -15.97
CA PHE A 99 -6.81 11.72 -16.90
C PHE A 99 -5.38 12.07 -17.27
N PHE A 100 -4.57 11.06 -17.56
CA PHE A 100 -3.25 11.25 -18.14
C PHE A 100 -2.89 10.06 -19.04
N SER A 101 -1.85 10.24 -19.84
CA SER A 101 -1.22 9.14 -20.56
C SER A 101 0.26 9.02 -20.21
N ILE A 102 0.82 7.83 -20.44
CA ILE A 102 2.26 7.62 -20.33
C ILE A 102 2.79 7.29 -21.72
N GLU A 103 3.76 8.07 -22.17
CA GLU A 103 4.54 7.76 -23.35
C GLU A 103 6.01 7.63 -22.96
N LYS A 104 6.57 6.43 -23.14
CA LYS A 104 7.93 6.08 -22.69
C LYS A 104 8.12 6.29 -21.18
N LYS A 105 8.61 7.47 -20.78
CA LYS A 105 8.87 7.88 -19.38
C LYS A 105 8.33 9.27 -19.08
N THR A 106 7.35 9.70 -19.87
CA THR A 106 6.74 11.02 -19.76
C THR A 106 5.26 10.85 -19.45
N LEU A 107 4.84 11.39 -18.31
CA LEU A 107 3.44 11.53 -17.97
C LEU A 107 2.91 12.78 -18.69
N ARG A 108 1.72 12.66 -19.29
CA ARG A 108 1.05 13.74 -20.01
C ARG A 108 -0.32 13.96 -19.37
N PRO A 109 -0.46 14.94 -18.46
CA PRO A 109 -1.75 15.31 -17.90
C PRO A 109 -2.75 15.68 -19.00
N GLY A 110 -4.00 15.27 -18.82
CA GLY A 110 -5.08 15.37 -19.79
C GLY A 110 -6.34 15.97 -19.20
N ALA A 111 -7.50 15.50 -19.68
CA ALA A 111 -8.81 16.02 -19.30
C ALA A 111 -9.12 15.81 -17.81
N LEU A 112 -9.88 16.74 -17.24
CA LEU A 112 -10.37 16.68 -15.87
C LEU A 112 -11.79 16.13 -15.84
N ILE A 113 -12.06 15.21 -14.92
CA ILE A 113 -13.40 14.68 -14.66
C ILE A 113 -13.88 15.15 -13.29
N ARG A 114 -15.06 15.76 -13.26
CA ARG A 114 -15.76 16.15 -12.04
C ARG A 114 -16.25 14.91 -11.29
N LEU A 115 -15.84 14.75 -10.04
CA LEU A 115 -16.18 13.62 -9.18
C LEU A 115 -17.43 13.88 -8.33
N THR A 116 -17.56 15.09 -7.79
CA THR A 116 -18.68 15.51 -6.93
C THR A 116 -19.25 16.84 -7.39
N ALA A 117 -20.53 17.08 -7.17
CA ALA A 117 -21.20 18.29 -7.64
C ALA A 117 -20.63 19.56 -6.97
N LYS A 118 -20.75 20.69 -7.67
CA LYS A 118 -20.16 21.98 -7.23
C LYS A 118 -20.75 22.47 -5.91
N ASP A 119 -22.04 22.23 -5.71
CA ASP A 119 -22.87 22.63 -4.57
C ASP A 119 -22.77 21.69 -3.35
N VAL A 120 -22.26 20.47 -3.53
CA VAL A 120 -21.94 19.59 -2.39
C VAL A 120 -20.87 20.25 -1.52
N LYS A 121 -21.11 20.40 -0.21
CA LYS A 121 -20.12 20.98 0.70
C LYS A 121 -18.93 20.02 0.88
N GLY A 122 -17.72 20.56 0.78
CA GLY A 122 -16.48 19.78 0.83
C GLY A 122 -16.21 19.03 -0.48
N ASP A 123 -15.09 18.34 -0.54
CA ASP A 123 -14.69 17.47 -1.66
C ASP A 123 -14.66 16.00 -1.17
N PRO A 124 -14.47 15.02 -2.07
CA PRO A 124 -14.52 13.63 -1.67
C PRO A 124 -13.29 13.15 -0.88
N ASP A 125 -12.22 13.95 -0.76
CA ASP A 125 -10.92 13.51 -0.22
C ASP A 125 -10.42 12.30 -1.01
N ALA A 126 -10.24 12.47 -2.32
CA ALA A 126 -9.97 11.36 -3.22
C ALA A 126 -8.52 10.86 -3.05
N GLU A 127 -8.37 9.67 -2.49
CA GLU A 127 -7.08 9.14 -2.01
C GLU A 127 -6.56 7.96 -2.83
N GLY A 128 -7.44 7.19 -3.47
CA GLY A 128 -7.07 5.98 -4.20
C GLY A 128 -7.82 5.84 -5.53
N ALA A 129 -7.18 5.20 -6.50
CA ALA A 129 -7.76 4.92 -7.82
C ALA A 129 -7.49 3.48 -8.27
N ALA A 130 -8.48 2.84 -8.88
CA ALA A 130 -8.34 1.51 -9.46
C ALA A 130 -9.03 1.42 -10.82
N PHE A 131 -8.63 0.44 -11.63
CA PHE A 131 -9.34 0.07 -12.85
C PHE A 131 -9.62 -1.43 -12.86
N ALA A 132 -10.87 -1.81 -13.07
CA ALA A 132 -11.28 -3.19 -13.29
C ALA A 132 -12.63 -3.26 -14.01
N ASP A 133 -12.82 -4.33 -14.79
CA ASP A 133 -14.12 -4.69 -15.38
C ASP A 133 -14.80 -3.57 -16.17
N GLY A 134 -14.00 -2.72 -16.83
CA GLY A 134 -14.50 -1.60 -17.65
C GLY A 134 -14.84 -0.35 -16.86
N PHE A 135 -14.48 -0.27 -15.57
CA PHE A 135 -14.70 0.91 -14.73
C PHE A 135 -13.39 1.44 -14.18
N PHE A 136 -13.29 2.77 -14.10
CA PHE A 136 -12.44 3.39 -13.10
C PHE A 136 -13.21 3.50 -11.78
N TYR A 137 -12.51 3.28 -10.69
CA TYR A 137 -12.97 3.44 -9.32
C TYR A 137 -12.11 4.49 -8.63
N VAL A 138 -12.73 5.29 -7.76
CA VAL A 138 -12.06 6.28 -6.91
C VAL A 138 -12.59 6.11 -5.49
N ILE A 139 -11.70 6.04 -4.51
CA ILE A 139 -12.09 6.07 -3.09
C ILE A 139 -11.84 7.48 -2.55
N GLY A 140 -12.89 8.04 -1.96
CA GLY A 140 -12.87 9.23 -1.14
C GLY A 140 -12.84 8.86 0.34
N SER A 141 -11.89 9.41 1.09
CA SER A 141 -11.63 9.04 2.48
C SER A 141 -11.44 10.27 3.38
N HIS A 142 -12.56 10.88 3.76
CA HIS A 142 -12.54 11.99 4.69
C HIS A 142 -12.58 11.48 6.12
N GLY A 143 -11.41 11.14 6.65
CA GLY A 143 -11.23 10.79 8.07
C GLY A 143 -11.58 11.96 9.00
N ARG A 144 -11.78 11.68 10.29
CA ARG A 144 -12.04 12.76 11.26
C ARG A 144 -10.77 13.58 11.47
N THR A 145 -10.90 14.91 11.40
CA THR A 145 -9.78 15.85 11.52
C THR A 145 -8.86 15.52 12.70
N ARG A 146 -7.54 15.74 12.53
CA ARG A 146 -6.52 15.37 13.53
C ARG A 146 -6.84 15.91 14.91
N PHE A 147 -7.34 17.14 15.03
CA PHE A 147 -7.60 17.76 16.33
C PHE A 147 -9.06 17.66 16.79
N GLY A 148 -9.87 16.85 16.11
CA GLY A 148 -11.26 16.55 16.48
C GLY A 148 -12.13 17.79 16.66
N ASP A 149 -12.68 18.33 15.58
CA ASP A 149 -13.78 19.28 15.71
C ASP A 149 -15.08 18.56 16.14
N ALA A 150 -15.93 19.29 16.87
CA ALA A 150 -17.15 18.76 17.50
C ALA A 150 -18.25 18.38 16.48
N GLU A 151 -18.13 18.78 15.21
CA GLU A 151 -19.19 18.65 14.20
C GLU A 151 -18.87 17.68 13.03
N GLY A 152 -17.63 17.14 12.95
CA GLY A 152 -17.20 16.27 11.85
C GLY A 152 -17.24 14.78 12.19
N SER A 153 -18.06 14.01 11.47
CA SER A 153 -17.94 12.54 11.39
C SER A 153 -17.12 12.13 10.17
N ALA A 154 -16.42 11.00 10.27
CA ALA A 154 -15.71 10.40 9.15
C ALA A 154 -16.67 10.03 8.01
N ARG A 155 -16.29 10.31 6.77
CA ARG A 155 -17.10 10.09 5.55
C ARG A 155 -16.28 9.38 4.50
N PHE A 156 -16.81 8.27 4.02
CA PHE A 156 -16.17 7.46 2.99
C PHE A 156 -17.13 7.28 1.82
N VAL A 157 -16.65 7.56 0.62
CA VAL A 157 -17.42 7.42 -0.60
C VAL A 157 -16.59 6.69 -1.64
N VAL A 158 -17.16 5.68 -2.29
CA VAL A 158 -16.56 5.10 -3.48
C VAL A 158 -17.32 5.57 -4.70
N LEU A 159 -16.56 6.02 -5.69
CA LEU A 159 -17.06 6.50 -6.97
C LEU A 159 -16.66 5.50 -8.06
N ARG A 160 -17.50 5.34 -9.08
CA ARG A 160 -17.10 4.63 -10.31
C ARG A 160 -17.68 5.27 -11.54
N PHE A 161 -17.02 5.10 -12.68
CA PHE A 161 -17.56 5.49 -13.97
C PHE A 161 -17.15 4.53 -15.09
N PRO A 162 -18.06 4.24 -16.04
CA PRO A 162 -17.82 3.25 -17.08
C PRO A 162 -16.91 3.77 -18.20
N THR A 163 -16.18 2.85 -18.80
CA THR A 163 -15.30 3.09 -19.95
C THR A 163 -15.61 2.15 -21.11
N ASP A 164 -15.22 2.59 -22.31
CA ASP A 164 -15.19 1.74 -23.49
C ASP A 164 -14.02 0.74 -23.44
N LYS A 165 -13.91 -0.11 -24.47
CA LYS A 165 -12.82 -1.10 -24.59
C LYS A 165 -11.43 -0.48 -24.71
N ARG A 166 -11.32 0.84 -24.93
CA ARG A 166 -10.06 1.60 -25.00
C ARG A 166 -9.77 2.31 -23.67
N GLY A 167 -10.58 2.10 -22.63
CA GLY A 167 -10.44 2.74 -21.34
C GLY A 167 -10.87 4.21 -21.34
N ARG A 168 -11.61 4.68 -22.35
CA ARG A 168 -12.13 6.05 -22.40
C ARG A 168 -13.51 6.09 -21.76
N PRO A 169 -13.87 7.14 -21.00
CA PRO A 169 -15.23 7.28 -20.48
C PRO A 169 -16.29 7.11 -21.58
N SER A 170 -17.37 6.40 -21.27
CA SER A 170 -18.47 6.14 -22.23
C SER A 170 -19.40 7.34 -22.43
N PHE A 171 -18.96 8.53 -22.03
CA PHE A 171 -19.68 9.79 -22.00
C PHE A 171 -18.70 10.95 -22.21
N ALA A 172 -19.22 12.13 -22.55
CA ALA A 172 -18.41 13.33 -22.64
C ALA A 172 -17.93 13.75 -21.25
N VAL A 173 -16.62 13.74 -21.03
CA VAL A 173 -16.01 14.16 -19.77
C VAL A 173 -16.24 15.65 -19.56
N SER A 174 -16.71 16.03 -18.39
CA SER A 174 -16.87 17.42 -17.98
C SER A 174 -15.99 17.70 -16.75
N GLU A 175 -15.28 18.82 -16.79
CA GLU A 175 -14.56 19.37 -15.66
C GLU A 175 -15.53 20.06 -14.68
N ASP A 176 -16.70 20.48 -15.15
CA ASP A 176 -17.63 21.33 -14.42
C ASP A 176 -18.80 20.55 -13.82
N ASP A 177 -19.28 19.51 -14.52
CA ASP A 177 -20.50 18.80 -14.19
C ASP A 177 -20.22 17.32 -13.94
N VAL A 178 -20.89 16.74 -12.95
CA VAL A 178 -20.82 15.30 -12.70
C VAL A 178 -21.60 14.58 -13.81
N VAL A 179 -20.90 13.86 -14.67
CA VAL A 179 -21.49 13.10 -15.77
C VAL A 179 -21.01 11.65 -15.68
N GLY A 180 -21.94 10.69 -15.65
CA GLY A 180 -21.62 9.26 -15.69
C GLY A 180 -20.87 8.71 -14.47
N VAL A 181 -20.73 9.48 -13.39
CA VAL A 181 -20.12 9.05 -12.12
C VAL A 181 -21.21 8.56 -11.17
N ALA A 182 -21.12 7.29 -10.79
CA ALA A 182 -21.93 6.71 -9.71
C ALA A 182 -21.16 6.85 -8.39
N ALA A 183 -21.87 7.15 -7.30
CA ALA A 183 -21.32 7.27 -5.96
C ALA A 183 -22.01 6.30 -5.00
N SER A 184 -21.28 5.81 -4.00
CA SER A 184 -21.81 4.95 -2.96
C SER A 184 -21.10 5.16 -1.62
N THR A 185 -21.87 5.12 -0.54
CA THR A 185 -21.38 5.20 0.85
C THR A 185 -21.50 3.86 1.58
N ARG A 186 -21.92 2.78 0.89
CA ARG A 186 -22.22 1.45 1.46
C ARG A 186 -21.05 0.83 2.22
N LEU A 187 -19.81 1.22 1.90
CA LEU A 187 -18.60 0.71 2.58
C LEU A 187 -18.53 1.10 4.06
N SER A 188 -19.23 2.17 4.47
CA SER A 188 -19.16 2.68 5.84
C SER A 188 -19.64 1.66 6.88
N GLU A 189 -20.74 0.96 6.60
CA GLU A 189 -21.29 -0.06 7.51
C GLU A 189 -20.32 -1.24 7.65
N ALA A 190 -19.79 -1.74 6.53
CA ALA A 190 -18.80 -2.81 6.54
C ALA A 190 -17.54 -2.45 7.35
N MET A 191 -17.11 -1.19 7.34
CA MET A 191 -15.98 -0.73 8.16
C MET A 191 -16.33 -0.60 9.65
N ARG A 192 -17.54 -0.15 9.98
CA ARG A 192 -18.01 -0.06 11.38
C ARG A 192 -18.11 -1.44 12.03
N GLU A 193 -18.51 -2.45 11.27
CA GLU A 193 -18.67 -3.82 11.74
C GLU A 193 -17.38 -4.65 11.69
N ALA A 194 -16.35 -4.20 10.98
CA ALA A 194 -15.10 -4.93 10.84
C ALA A 194 -14.30 -4.97 12.15
N ASP A 195 -14.13 -6.17 12.70
CA ASP A 195 -13.34 -6.42 13.91
C ASP A 195 -11.90 -5.89 13.77
N GLY A 196 -11.48 -5.00 14.68
CA GLY A 196 -10.17 -4.32 14.64
C GLY A 196 -10.16 -2.96 13.94
N VAL A 197 -11.12 -2.68 13.04
CA VAL A 197 -11.26 -1.38 12.35
C VAL A 197 -12.40 -0.55 12.93
N GLY A 198 -13.56 -1.17 13.18
CA GLY A 198 -14.77 -0.53 13.67
C GLY A 198 -14.60 0.40 14.88
N PRO A 199 -13.84 0.02 15.93
CA PRO A 199 -13.58 0.88 17.09
C PRO A 199 -12.89 2.22 16.76
N TYR A 200 -12.24 2.31 15.59
CA TYR A 200 -11.51 3.48 15.12
C TYR A 200 -12.25 4.27 14.04
N PHE A 201 -13.43 3.81 13.61
CA PHE A 201 -14.15 4.38 12.46
C PHE A 201 -14.31 5.89 12.53
N ASP A 202 -14.72 6.42 13.68
CA ASP A 202 -15.00 7.84 13.88
C ASP A 202 -14.00 8.53 14.83
N LYS A 203 -12.82 7.91 15.02
CA LYS A 203 -11.74 8.49 15.81
C LYS A 203 -10.99 9.54 14.98
N PRO A 204 -10.46 10.60 15.61
CA PRO A 204 -9.52 11.51 14.98
C PRO A 204 -8.32 10.78 14.35
N LEU A 205 -7.79 11.28 13.25
CA LEU A 205 -6.65 10.68 12.55
C LEU A 205 -5.39 10.55 13.45
N ASP A 206 -5.15 11.52 14.35
CA ASP A 206 -4.04 11.45 15.31
C ASP A 206 -4.23 10.38 16.41
N GLN A 207 -5.47 9.92 16.58
CA GLN A 207 -5.90 8.84 17.46
C GLN A 207 -6.16 7.54 16.68
N ASN A 208 -5.42 7.35 15.58
CA ASN A 208 -5.47 6.13 14.76
C ASN A 208 -6.82 5.94 14.06
N GLY A 209 -7.54 7.04 13.79
CA GLY A 209 -8.80 7.01 13.05
C GLY A 209 -8.69 6.34 11.70
N VAL A 210 -9.83 5.81 11.22
CA VAL A 210 -9.89 5.20 9.89
C VAL A 210 -9.49 6.23 8.82
N ASN A 211 -8.47 5.88 8.04
CA ASN A 211 -8.16 6.53 6.77
C ASN A 211 -7.83 5.46 5.72
N ILE A 212 -8.48 5.54 4.56
CA ILE A 212 -8.24 4.67 3.41
C ILE A 212 -7.44 5.44 2.38
N GLU A 213 -6.28 4.91 2.00
CA GLU A 213 -5.46 5.48 0.92
C GLU A 213 -5.25 4.47 -0.21
N GLY A 214 -5.28 3.17 0.11
CA GLY A 214 -5.17 2.11 -0.89
C GLY A 214 -6.49 1.69 -1.51
N LEU A 215 -6.54 1.61 -2.84
CA LEU A 215 -7.65 1.03 -3.58
C LEU A 215 -7.15 0.11 -4.70
N ALA A 216 -7.56 -1.15 -4.68
CA ALA A 216 -7.40 -2.06 -5.81
C ALA A 216 -8.70 -2.83 -6.06
N VAL A 217 -8.97 -3.17 -7.32
CA VAL A 217 -10.06 -4.07 -7.68
C VAL A 217 -9.47 -5.22 -8.50
N LYS A 218 -9.67 -6.47 -8.04
CA LYS A 218 -9.15 -7.67 -8.68
C LYS A 218 -10.12 -8.82 -8.52
N ASP A 219 -10.36 -9.57 -9.60
CA ASP A 219 -11.23 -10.75 -9.62
C ASP A 219 -12.63 -10.48 -9.00
N GLY A 220 -13.23 -9.33 -9.30
CA GLY A 220 -14.54 -8.91 -8.77
C GLY A 220 -14.54 -8.42 -7.31
N ARG A 221 -13.39 -8.41 -6.63
CA ARG A 221 -13.23 -7.93 -5.26
C ARG A 221 -12.59 -6.55 -5.23
N MET A 222 -13.18 -5.65 -4.47
CA MET A 222 -12.61 -4.35 -4.13
C MET A 222 -11.86 -4.47 -2.80
N HIS A 223 -10.61 -4.02 -2.78
CA HIS A 223 -9.72 -4.05 -1.63
C HIS A 223 -9.41 -2.62 -1.19
N LEU A 224 -9.69 -2.32 0.07
CA LEU A 224 -9.46 -1.04 0.73
C LEU A 224 -8.26 -1.19 1.67
N GLY A 225 -7.16 -0.51 1.35
CA GLY A 225 -5.96 -0.46 2.17
C GLY A 225 -6.01 0.73 3.13
N PHE A 226 -5.89 0.45 4.42
CA PHE A 226 -5.98 1.49 5.46
C PHE A 226 -4.60 2.08 5.77
N ARG A 227 -4.46 3.41 5.67
CA ARG A 227 -3.33 4.12 6.31
C ARG A 227 -3.46 4.00 7.82
N GLY A 228 -4.66 4.20 8.35
CA GLY A 228 -5.00 4.01 9.75
C GLY A 228 -6.34 3.27 9.85
N PRO A 229 -6.55 2.44 10.89
CA PRO A 229 -5.68 2.24 12.03
C PRO A 229 -4.50 1.26 11.78
N SER A 230 -3.47 1.33 12.63
CA SER A 230 -2.58 0.20 12.93
C SER A 230 -2.77 -0.25 14.38
N VAL A 231 -3.13 -1.52 14.61
CA VAL A 231 -3.52 -2.04 15.94
C VAL A 231 -2.74 -3.31 16.24
N ASP A 232 -2.08 -3.39 17.39
CA ASP A 232 -1.30 -4.56 17.82
C ASP A 232 -0.27 -5.03 16.77
N GLY A 233 0.35 -4.08 16.07
CA GLY A 233 1.32 -4.37 15.01
C GLY A 233 0.69 -4.78 13.67
N GLN A 234 -0.63 -4.67 13.53
CA GLN A 234 -1.38 -5.07 12.34
C GLN A 234 -1.92 -3.86 11.59
N ALA A 235 -1.67 -3.82 10.28
CA ALA A 235 -2.42 -3.01 9.33
C ALA A 235 -3.57 -3.83 8.74
N PHE A 236 -4.49 -3.16 8.04
CA PHE A 236 -5.72 -3.78 7.58
C PHE A 236 -5.95 -3.64 6.08
N ILE A 237 -6.55 -4.68 5.48
CA ILE A 237 -7.22 -4.59 4.18
C ILE A 237 -8.65 -5.08 4.35
N LEU A 238 -9.65 -4.25 4.05
CA LEU A 238 -11.05 -4.66 3.96
C LEU A 238 -11.39 -4.94 2.51
N SER A 239 -11.85 -6.16 2.23
CA SER A 239 -12.27 -6.57 0.90
C SER A 239 -13.79 -6.74 0.85
N VAL A 240 -14.43 -6.29 -0.23
CA VAL A 240 -15.87 -6.47 -0.50
C VAL A 240 -16.10 -6.85 -1.98
N ASP A 241 -17.29 -7.32 -2.32
CA ASP A 241 -17.69 -7.49 -3.72
C ASP A 241 -17.82 -6.12 -4.39
N ALA A 242 -17.03 -5.88 -5.44
CA ALA A 242 -16.92 -4.56 -6.06
C ALA A 242 -18.26 -4.07 -6.64
N ASP A 243 -19.02 -4.97 -7.24
CA ASP A 243 -20.34 -4.64 -7.80
C ASP A 243 -21.37 -4.37 -6.69
N ALA A 244 -21.33 -5.12 -5.59
CA ALA A 244 -22.24 -4.95 -4.45
C ALA A 244 -22.07 -3.59 -3.76
N ALA A 245 -20.88 -2.98 -3.88
CA ALA A 245 -20.66 -1.61 -3.42
C ALA A 245 -21.57 -0.59 -4.13
N PHE A 246 -22.11 -0.91 -5.32
CA PHE A 246 -22.96 -0.01 -6.11
C PHE A 246 -24.35 -0.58 -6.41
N THR A 247 -24.67 -1.78 -5.94
CA THR A 247 -25.98 -2.40 -6.11
C THR A 247 -26.75 -2.34 -4.78
N PRO A 248 -27.89 -1.63 -4.71
CA PRO A 248 -28.76 -1.67 -3.54
C PRO A 248 -29.08 -3.11 -3.13
N ASP A 249 -29.15 -3.35 -1.82
CA ASP A 249 -29.51 -4.64 -1.19
C ASP A 249 -28.65 -5.87 -1.55
N LYS A 250 -27.64 -5.72 -2.41
CA LYS A 250 -26.67 -6.78 -2.69
C LYS A 250 -25.66 -6.90 -1.54
N PRO A 251 -25.48 -8.08 -0.92
CA PRO A 251 -24.53 -8.25 0.17
C PRO A 251 -23.10 -7.90 -0.24
N LEU A 252 -22.38 -7.14 0.60
CA LEU A 252 -20.98 -6.74 0.35
C LEU A 252 -19.98 -7.89 0.52
N HIS A 253 -20.32 -8.92 1.28
CA HIS A 253 -19.43 -10.01 1.69
C HIS A 253 -18.07 -9.49 2.21
N PRO A 254 -18.05 -8.71 3.30
CA PRO A 254 -16.81 -8.15 3.82
C PRO A 254 -15.86 -9.24 4.31
N LYS A 255 -14.57 -9.09 3.97
CA LYS A 255 -13.48 -9.92 4.49
C LYS A 255 -12.33 -9.02 4.90
N LEU A 256 -11.95 -9.08 6.16
CA LEU A 256 -10.82 -8.33 6.70
C LEU A 256 -9.55 -9.18 6.69
N ALA A 257 -8.46 -8.63 6.18
CA ALA A 257 -7.12 -9.18 6.34
C ALA A 257 -6.33 -8.30 7.32
N ARG A 258 -5.60 -8.97 8.23
CA ARG A 258 -4.68 -8.34 9.20
C ARG A 258 -3.26 -8.65 8.75
N LEU A 259 -2.45 -7.62 8.57
CA LEU A 259 -1.11 -7.71 7.99
C LEU A 259 -0.07 -7.26 9.01
N PRO A 260 0.93 -8.10 9.36
CA PRO A 260 1.93 -7.77 10.37
C PRO A 260 2.97 -6.80 9.83
N LEU A 261 2.58 -5.53 9.64
CA LEU A 261 3.42 -4.47 9.09
C LEU A 261 4.14 -3.64 10.18
N GLY A 262 3.77 -3.83 11.44
CA GLY A 262 4.31 -3.08 12.57
C GLY A 262 3.30 -2.08 13.16
N PRO A 263 3.58 -1.55 14.37
CA PRO A 263 2.60 -0.84 15.21
C PRO A 263 2.23 0.56 14.71
N THR A 264 2.99 1.11 13.78
CA THR A 264 2.84 2.48 13.30
C THR A 264 2.90 2.55 11.77
N THR A 265 2.66 1.42 11.10
CA THR A 265 2.72 1.28 9.65
C THR A 265 1.34 0.95 9.10
N GLY A 266 0.94 1.69 8.07
CA GLY A 266 -0.29 1.48 7.31
C GLY A 266 -0.02 1.35 5.82
N ILE A 267 -1.10 1.24 5.06
CA ILE A 267 -1.10 1.10 3.61
C ILE A 267 -1.41 2.46 2.99
N ARG A 268 -0.50 2.93 2.14
CA ARG A 268 -0.56 4.20 1.42
C ARG A 268 -1.15 4.07 0.03
N ASP A 269 -0.95 2.94 -0.63
CA ASP A 269 -1.63 2.64 -1.89
C ASP A 269 -1.64 1.12 -2.19
N LEU A 270 -2.53 0.69 -3.08
CA LEU A 270 -2.67 -0.70 -3.55
C LEU A 270 -2.65 -0.76 -5.08
N ALA A 271 -1.94 -1.74 -5.62
CA ALA A 271 -1.93 -2.02 -7.05
C ALA A 271 -2.20 -3.50 -7.35
N ALA A 272 -3.15 -3.79 -8.23
CA ALA A 272 -3.40 -5.15 -8.69
C ALA A 272 -2.29 -5.66 -9.62
N VAL A 273 -1.86 -6.91 -9.38
CA VAL A 273 -0.90 -7.67 -10.18
C VAL A 273 -1.44 -9.09 -10.41
N GLN A 274 -0.84 -9.87 -11.31
CA GLN A 274 -1.40 -11.15 -11.79
C GLN A 274 -1.80 -12.14 -10.68
N ASP A 275 -0.99 -12.23 -9.63
CA ASP A 275 -1.02 -13.20 -8.52
C ASP A 275 -1.30 -12.53 -7.15
N GLY A 276 -1.84 -11.31 -7.13
CA GLY A 276 -2.20 -10.63 -5.88
C GLY A 276 -2.17 -9.11 -5.99
N LEU A 277 -1.77 -8.45 -4.90
CA LEU A 277 -1.63 -7.00 -4.82
C LEU A 277 -0.20 -6.59 -4.44
N VAL A 278 0.27 -5.48 -4.99
CA VAL A 278 1.40 -4.72 -4.45
C VAL A 278 0.86 -3.70 -3.45
N LEU A 279 1.46 -3.65 -2.28
CA LEU A 279 1.15 -2.68 -1.22
C LEU A 279 2.30 -1.69 -1.14
N LEU A 280 1.98 -0.40 -1.19
CA LEU A 280 2.87 0.66 -0.74
C LEU A 280 2.54 0.95 0.73
N THR A 281 3.53 0.84 1.61
CA THR A 281 3.35 1.03 3.06
C THR A 281 4.14 2.22 3.55
N GLY A 282 3.64 2.89 4.59
CA GLY A 282 4.27 4.06 5.21
C GLY A 282 3.74 4.29 6.62
N PRO A 283 4.11 5.40 7.29
CA PRO A 283 3.64 5.69 8.65
C PRO A 283 2.14 5.93 8.68
N VAL A 284 1.47 5.60 9.79
CA VAL A 284 0.05 5.98 10.00
C VAL A 284 -0.11 7.50 10.09
N ASN A 285 0.79 8.15 10.80
CA ASN A 285 0.82 9.60 11.01
C ASN A 285 2.24 10.12 10.70
N ASP A 286 2.89 10.78 11.66
CA ASP A 286 4.19 11.44 11.46
C ASP A 286 5.37 10.62 12.05
N GLN A 287 5.17 9.31 12.24
CA GLN A 287 6.22 8.41 12.73
C GLN A 287 7.34 8.22 11.68
N ALA A 288 8.57 7.99 12.15
CA ALA A 288 9.72 7.72 11.30
C ALA A 288 9.71 6.27 10.75
N VAL A 289 8.83 6.00 9.79
CA VAL A 289 8.73 4.71 9.09
C VAL A 289 9.25 4.88 7.67
N THR A 290 10.23 4.06 7.27
CA THR A 290 10.69 4.00 5.87
C THR A 290 9.61 3.40 4.98
N PRO A 291 9.20 4.07 3.89
CA PRO A 291 8.24 3.49 2.96
C PRO A 291 8.74 2.17 2.37
N ALA A 292 7.85 1.23 2.13
CA ALA A 292 8.22 -0.10 1.63
C ALA A 292 7.19 -0.65 0.66
N LEU A 293 7.64 -1.57 -0.18
CA LEU A 293 6.78 -2.36 -1.05
C LEU A 293 6.64 -3.78 -0.50
N TRP A 294 5.44 -4.30 -0.61
CA TRP A 294 5.10 -5.69 -0.27
C TRP A 294 4.27 -6.31 -1.37
N HIS A 295 4.36 -7.62 -1.51
CA HIS A 295 3.39 -8.41 -2.27
C HIS A 295 2.47 -9.13 -1.30
N TRP A 296 1.18 -9.01 -1.53
CA TRP A 296 0.15 -9.75 -0.80
C TRP A 296 -0.61 -10.66 -1.77
N ALA A 297 -0.47 -11.97 -1.58
CA ALA A 297 -1.24 -12.98 -2.31
C ALA A 297 -2.64 -13.09 -1.68
N ASP A 298 -3.62 -12.38 -2.23
CA ASP A 298 -4.98 -12.22 -1.68
C ASP A 298 -5.70 -13.56 -1.40
N LYS A 299 -5.40 -14.59 -2.20
CA LYS A 299 -6.01 -15.93 -2.05
C LYS A 299 -5.46 -16.71 -0.87
N THR A 300 -4.15 -16.64 -0.61
CA THR A 300 -3.49 -17.41 0.47
C THR A 300 -3.29 -16.58 1.73
N GLY A 301 -3.36 -15.25 1.63
CA GLY A 301 -3.02 -14.30 2.68
C GLY A 301 -1.51 -14.11 2.87
N THR A 302 -0.67 -14.71 2.02
CA THR A 302 0.80 -14.62 2.15
C THR A 302 1.26 -13.19 1.87
N LEU A 303 2.04 -12.64 2.80
CA LEU A 303 2.64 -11.31 2.70
C LEU A 303 4.16 -11.45 2.58
N THR A 304 4.73 -10.92 1.50
CA THR A 304 6.16 -11.02 1.18
C THR A 304 6.76 -9.63 1.04
N PRO A 305 7.84 -9.29 1.78
CA PRO A 305 8.52 -8.02 1.60
C PRO A 305 9.18 -7.97 0.21
N LEU A 306 8.94 -6.89 -0.52
CA LEU A 306 9.56 -6.63 -1.81
C LEU A 306 10.78 -5.71 -1.68
N GLY A 307 10.74 -4.79 -0.71
CA GLY A 307 11.89 -4.00 -0.32
C GLY A 307 11.55 -2.62 0.24
N LEU A 308 12.51 -2.02 0.95
CA LEU A 308 12.42 -0.65 1.47
C LEU A 308 12.72 0.35 0.34
N LEU A 309 11.93 1.41 0.20
CA LEU A 309 12.14 2.43 -0.82
C LEU A 309 13.21 3.42 -0.36
N LEU A 310 14.34 3.47 -1.08
CA LEU A 310 15.29 4.57 -0.94
C LEU A 310 14.75 5.80 -1.67
N PRO A 311 14.77 7.01 -1.07
CA PRO A 311 14.25 8.21 -1.72
C PRO A 311 15.09 8.58 -2.94
N PRO A 312 14.49 9.10 -4.02
CA PRO A 312 15.23 9.66 -5.14
C PRO A 312 15.96 10.93 -4.75
N GLN A 313 17.02 11.25 -5.50
CA GLN A 313 17.76 12.50 -5.33
C GLN A 313 16.83 13.69 -5.61
N ASN A 314 17.00 14.78 -4.86
CA ASN A 314 16.22 16.02 -4.98
C ASN A 314 14.72 15.88 -4.69
N LEU A 315 14.29 14.77 -4.06
CA LEU A 315 12.94 14.71 -3.51
C LEU A 315 12.76 15.83 -2.47
N PRO A 316 11.70 16.65 -2.56
CA PRO A 316 11.42 17.67 -1.56
C PRO A 316 11.32 17.08 -0.15
N ALA A 317 11.83 17.81 0.84
CA ALA A 317 11.75 17.40 2.23
C ALA A 317 10.28 17.25 2.66
N GLY A 318 9.95 16.14 3.31
CA GLY A 318 8.60 15.85 3.78
C GLY A 318 7.68 15.20 2.73
N ALA A 319 8.13 15.03 1.48
CA ALA A 319 7.34 14.34 0.46
C ALA A 319 7.16 12.86 0.80
N LYS A 320 5.95 12.32 0.61
CA LYS A 320 5.54 10.98 1.05
C LYS A 320 5.17 10.13 -0.14
N ALA A 321 5.66 8.89 -0.20
CA ALA A 321 5.26 7.94 -1.24
C ALA A 321 3.79 7.53 -1.02
N GLU A 322 2.90 7.93 -1.93
CA GLU A 322 1.44 7.77 -1.75
C GLU A 322 0.73 7.24 -3.01
N THR A 323 1.49 6.88 -4.04
CA THR A 323 0.92 6.24 -5.23
C THR A 323 1.84 5.14 -5.74
N VAL A 324 1.28 4.00 -6.15
CA VAL A 324 1.97 2.92 -6.85
C VAL A 324 1.24 2.54 -8.13
N LEU A 325 1.89 2.75 -9.28
CA LEU A 325 1.37 2.38 -10.59
C LEU A 325 2.18 1.24 -11.22
N VAL A 326 1.51 0.18 -11.66
CA VAL A 326 2.17 -0.97 -12.30
C VAL A 326 2.54 -0.67 -13.75
N LEU A 327 3.83 -0.44 -13.99
CA LEU A 327 4.37 -0.21 -15.33
C LEU A 327 4.51 -1.52 -16.12
N HIS A 328 4.89 -2.60 -15.44
CA HIS A 328 5.08 -3.92 -16.06
C HIS A 328 4.92 -5.03 -15.04
N ASP A 329 4.14 -6.05 -15.40
CA ASP A 329 3.91 -7.27 -14.64
C ASP A 329 3.84 -8.45 -15.61
N ALA A 330 4.86 -9.29 -15.59
CA ALA A 330 4.97 -10.48 -16.43
C ALA A 330 5.80 -11.55 -15.74
N ALA A 331 5.38 -12.81 -15.91
CA ALA A 331 6.06 -13.97 -15.33
C ALA A 331 7.56 -14.00 -15.65
N GLY A 332 8.38 -14.26 -14.63
CA GLY A 332 9.84 -14.37 -14.75
C GLY A 332 10.56 -13.06 -15.08
N LYS A 333 9.88 -11.91 -15.02
CA LYS A 333 10.48 -10.58 -15.19
C LYS A 333 10.30 -9.76 -13.90
N PRO A 334 11.22 -8.84 -13.59
CA PRO A 334 11.01 -7.90 -12.50
C PRO A 334 9.74 -7.08 -12.70
N LEU A 335 9.00 -6.86 -11.60
CA LEU A 335 7.95 -5.85 -11.55
C LEU A 335 8.59 -4.48 -11.77
N ARG A 336 7.96 -3.66 -12.61
CA ARG A 336 8.29 -2.24 -12.74
C ARG A 336 7.14 -1.44 -12.19
N LEU A 337 7.43 -0.58 -11.22
CA LEU A 337 6.46 0.21 -10.50
C LEU A 337 6.84 1.68 -10.63
N LEU A 338 5.87 2.56 -10.79
CA LEU A 338 6.06 4.00 -10.71
C LEU A 338 5.49 4.48 -9.38
N ILE A 339 6.31 5.14 -8.59
CA ILE A 339 5.93 5.77 -7.33
C ILE A 339 5.78 7.27 -7.55
N LEU A 340 4.69 7.84 -7.05
CA LEU A 340 4.52 9.29 -6.96
C LEU A 340 4.45 9.69 -5.48
N TYR A 341 4.84 10.93 -5.22
CA TYR A 341 5.04 11.48 -3.90
C TYR A 341 4.12 12.67 -3.66
N ASP A 342 3.26 12.57 -2.65
CA ASP A 342 2.59 13.72 -2.07
C ASP A 342 3.63 14.69 -1.49
N GLY A 343 3.35 15.99 -1.55
CA GLY A 343 4.28 17.06 -1.20
C GLY A 343 5.33 17.38 -2.27
N ALA A 344 5.24 16.80 -3.47
CA ALA A 344 6.16 17.10 -4.58
C ALA A 344 5.42 17.51 -5.86
N GLU A 345 5.92 18.52 -6.57
CA GLU A 345 5.31 19.00 -7.81
C GLU A 345 5.17 17.87 -8.85
N ASN A 346 3.96 17.74 -9.40
CA ASN A 346 3.60 16.68 -10.35
C ASN A 346 3.90 15.26 -9.82
N GLY A 347 4.00 15.10 -8.49
CA GLY A 347 4.22 13.84 -7.80
C GLY A 347 5.62 13.24 -7.93
N PHE A 348 6.59 13.95 -8.52
CA PHE A 348 7.99 13.47 -8.66
C PHE A 348 8.10 11.99 -9.11
N PRO A 349 7.60 11.61 -10.30
CA PRO A 349 7.46 10.22 -10.72
C PRO A 349 8.80 9.47 -10.70
N THR A 350 8.85 8.36 -9.98
CA THR A 350 10.09 7.58 -9.77
C THR A 350 9.85 6.09 -10.00
N GLU A 351 10.58 5.49 -10.95
CA GLU A 351 10.45 4.06 -11.24
C GLU A 351 11.28 3.23 -10.26
N TYR A 352 10.69 2.17 -9.70
CA TYR A 352 11.38 1.13 -8.94
C TYR A 352 11.25 -0.22 -9.65
N ARG A 353 12.27 -1.06 -9.51
CA ARG A 353 12.30 -2.42 -10.06
C ARG A 353 12.45 -3.43 -8.95
N VAL A 354 11.55 -4.40 -8.93
CA VAL A 354 11.45 -5.37 -7.86
C VAL A 354 11.50 -6.77 -8.44
N ARG A 355 12.31 -7.64 -7.83
CA ARG A 355 12.30 -9.07 -8.16
C ARG A 355 11.14 -9.74 -7.41
N ARG A 356 10.36 -10.52 -8.14
CA ARG A 356 9.30 -11.36 -7.59
C ARG A 356 9.73 -12.81 -7.66
#